data_AF-A0AA34TRL8-F1
#
_entry.id   AF-A0AA34TRL8-F1
#
_cell.length_a   1.000
_cell.length_b   1.000
_cell.length_c   1.000
_cell.angle_alpha   90.00
_cell.angle_beta   90.00
_cell.angle_gamma   90.00
#
_symmetry.space_group_name_H-M   'P 1'
#
loop_
_entity.id
_entity.type
_entity.pdbx_description
1 polymer ?
#
loop_
_entity_poly.entity_id
_entity_poly.type
_entity_poly.pdbx_seq_one_letter_code
_entity_poly.pdbx_strand_id
1 'polypeptide(L)'
;MNVVCRAVVRNYRMGLIAAFLLVSSQVNAESVLCDATQASTNQLPQLEQSCPIGKGVWGSKAPKHHSDNELFWVQCGLLNKPLSLSKAKPLYEKISTNVWMKPEGGDYRCLIGPYSTFSDARTDLAQVRKVSGYGEAFIRMVDKSKTSSSQPVVTKAMKSKSAEPKAVKHQAPVKAKAAAKPEPKPIAAVQKAAVASAAAIQAFPSHGANSDNDLDIEMRMTASVAGSKYAIPYLLGDEQQFYMEQGKPWSRLDYDSAELVCDKINMTLLSEKQWQNLLGSKVMENQNWPMHLPYWGADKKGLFTNGNVNQLKGSSLLNVMCVK
;
A
#
# COMPACT_ATOMS: atom_id res chain seq x y z
N MET A 1 -73.10 -32.92 23.82
CA MET A 1 -73.90 -32.06 22.93
C MET A 1 -73.03 -31.66 21.73
N ASN A 2 -73.46 -32.10 20.53
CA ASN A 2 -73.15 -31.68 19.14
C ASN A 2 -71.67 -31.37 18.76
N VAL A 3 -70.93 -32.12 17.93
CA VAL A 3 -71.11 -32.66 16.56
C VAL A 3 -71.05 -31.56 15.46
N VAL A 4 -69.89 -31.51 14.76
CA VAL A 4 -69.72 -31.34 13.28
C VAL A 4 -69.92 -29.89 12.74
N CYS A 5 -69.21 -29.33 11.75
CA CYS A 5 -68.67 -29.87 10.51
C CYS A 5 -67.54 -29.01 9.89
N ARG A 6 -66.88 -29.63 8.90
CA ARG A 6 -65.88 -29.12 7.94
C ARG A 6 -66.34 -27.96 7.03
N ALA A 7 -65.35 -27.11 6.71
CA ALA A 7 -64.99 -26.45 5.45
C ALA A 7 -66.02 -26.31 4.30
N VAL A 8 -66.15 -25.07 3.78
CA VAL A 8 -66.30 -24.79 2.33
C VAL A 8 -65.53 -23.51 1.96
N VAL A 9 -64.83 -23.63 0.83
CA VAL A 9 -63.94 -22.71 0.12
C VAL A 9 -64.68 -21.44 -0.38
N ARG A 10 -64.00 -20.28 -0.35
CA ARG A 10 -64.31 -19.19 -1.28
C ARG A 10 -63.06 -18.46 -1.72
N ASN A 11 -62.78 -18.63 -3.00
CA ASN A 11 -61.75 -17.95 -3.78
C ASN A 11 -61.79 -16.43 -3.59
N TYR A 12 -60.64 -15.82 -3.30
CA TYR A 12 -60.31 -14.49 -3.80
C TYR A 12 -58.89 -14.49 -4.34
N ARG A 13 -58.82 -14.43 -5.67
CA ARG A 13 -57.65 -13.91 -6.38
C ARG A 13 -57.60 -12.41 -6.11
N MET A 14 -56.57 -11.96 -5.41
CA MET A 14 -56.03 -10.62 -5.62
C MET A 14 -54.51 -10.75 -5.57
N GLY A 15 -53.90 -10.62 -6.74
CA GLY A 15 -52.46 -10.54 -6.87
C GLY A 15 -51.96 -9.27 -6.21
N LEU A 16 -50.96 -9.43 -5.36
CA LEU A 16 -50.09 -8.35 -4.92
C LEU A 16 -48.67 -8.84 -5.19
N ILE A 17 -48.18 -8.51 -6.38
CA ILE A 17 -46.75 -8.60 -6.71
C ILE A 17 -46.09 -7.50 -5.90
N ALA A 18 -45.62 -7.84 -4.69
CA ALA A 18 -44.69 -7.00 -3.97
C ALA A 18 -43.32 -7.11 -4.66
N ALA A 19 -43.10 -6.25 -5.66
CA ALA A 19 -41.77 -6.00 -6.18
C ALA A 19 -40.95 -5.35 -5.07
N PHE A 20 -40.24 -6.18 -4.28
CA PHE A 20 -39.16 -5.70 -3.44
C PHE A 20 -38.08 -5.15 -4.37
N LEU A 21 -38.10 -3.83 -4.55
CA LEU A 21 -36.95 -3.08 -5.02
C LEU A 21 -35.82 -3.34 -4.02
N LEU A 22 -34.97 -4.30 -4.36
CA LEU A 22 -33.62 -4.42 -3.79
C LEU A 22 -32.92 -3.10 -4.10
N VAL A 23 -33.01 -2.16 -3.16
CA VAL A 23 -32.02 -1.09 -3.05
C VAL A 23 -30.74 -1.81 -2.67
N SER A 24 -29.98 -2.22 -3.68
CA SER A 24 -28.60 -2.60 -3.53
C SER A 24 -27.88 -1.38 -2.99
N SER A 25 -27.73 -1.33 -1.67
CA SER A 25 -26.75 -0.46 -1.04
C SER A 25 -25.41 -0.84 -1.66
N GLN A 26 -24.96 -0.05 -2.63
CA GLN A 26 -23.57 -0.12 -3.05
C GLN A 26 -22.76 0.36 -1.85
N VAL A 27 -22.32 -0.60 -1.03
CA VAL A 27 -21.26 -0.39 -0.06
C VAL A 27 -20.00 -0.20 -0.89
N ASN A 28 -19.78 1.04 -1.31
CA ASN A 28 -18.52 1.47 -1.85
C ASN A 28 -17.58 1.64 -0.65
N ALA A 29 -16.90 0.56 -0.29
CA ALA A 29 -15.81 0.60 0.68
C ALA A 29 -14.56 1.13 -0.03
N GLU A 30 -14.53 2.43 -0.31
CA GLU A 30 -13.31 3.11 -0.72
C GLU A 30 -12.38 3.35 0.48
N SER A 31 -11.17 2.81 0.44
CA SER A 31 -9.93 3.62 0.31
C SER A 31 -8.67 2.76 0.47
N VAL A 32 -8.13 2.33 -0.67
CA VAL A 32 -6.74 1.88 -0.84
C VAL A 32 -5.83 2.99 -0.32
N LEU A 33 -5.05 2.75 0.74
CA LEU A 33 -4.21 3.82 1.27
C LEU A 33 -2.88 3.94 0.52
N CYS A 34 -2.08 2.88 0.33
CA CYS A 34 -0.88 2.96 -0.52
C CYS A 34 -0.48 1.58 -1.06
N ASP A 35 -0.15 1.51 -2.36
CA ASP A 35 0.57 0.38 -2.96
C ASP A 35 2.05 0.41 -2.53
N ALA A 36 2.68 -0.77 -2.44
CA ALA A 36 4.08 -0.90 -2.05
C ALA A 36 4.83 -1.95 -2.88
N THR A 37 6.09 -1.66 -3.18
CA THR A 37 7.05 -2.50 -3.92
C THR A 37 8.32 -2.68 -3.10
N GLN A 38 9.14 -3.69 -3.36
CA GLN A 38 10.46 -3.83 -2.72
C GLN A 38 11.42 -4.37 -3.78
N ALA A 39 12.46 -3.59 -4.10
CA ALA A 39 13.30 -3.88 -5.25
C ALA A 39 14.33 -5.00 -5.02
N SER A 40 14.70 -5.30 -3.77
CA SER A 40 15.62 -6.40 -3.42
C SER A 40 15.65 -6.72 -1.92
N THR A 41 16.27 -7.86 -1.57
CA THR A 41 16.44 -8.39 -0.20
C THR A 41 17.22 -7.48 0.76
N ASN A 42 18.04 -6.58 0.23
CA ASN A 42 18.86 -5.66 1.03
C ASN A 42 18.24 -4.25 1.13
N GLN A 43 17.06 -4.04 0.55
CA GLN A 43 16.37 -2.75 0.50
C GLN A 43 15.06 -2.81 1.29
N LEU A 44 14.66 -1.66 1.82
CA LEU A 44 13.38 -1.53 2.52
C LEU A 44 12.20 -1.53 1.53
N PRO A 45 10.99 -1.91 1.99
CA PRO A 45 9.79 -1.74 1.18
C PRO A 45 9.55 -0.26 0.87
N GLN A 46 9.09 0.00 -0.34
CA GLN A 46 8.90 1.32 -0.92
C GLN A 46 7.42 1.55 -1.24
N LEU A 47 6.86 2.65 -0.75
CA LEU A 47 5.53 3.12 -1.07
C LEU A 47 5.54 3.81 -2.44
N GLU A 48 4.41 3.75 -3.15
CA GLU A 48 4.21 4.53 -4.37
C GLU A 48 4.39 6.03 -4.14
N GLN A 49 4.86 6.76 -5.17
CA GLN A 49 5.08 8.21 -5.08
C GLN A 49 3.78 8.97 -4.73
N SER A 50 2.64 8.47 -5.22
CA SER A 50 1.31 9.04 -4.99
C SER A 50 0.72 8.73 -3.60
N CYS A 51 1.38 7.90 -2.80
CA CYS A 51 0.92 7.50 -1.47
C CYS A 51 0.67 8.74 -0.58
N PRO A 52 -0.58 8.97 -0.11
CA PRO A 52 -0.88 10.08 0.77
C PRO A 52 -0.32 9.81 2.17
N ILE A 53 0.69 10.59 2.55
CA ILE A 53 1.33 10.54 3.87
C ILE A 53 0.95 11.75 4.75
N GLY A 54 0.06 12.59 4.22
CA GLY A 54 -0.61 13.64 4.97
C GLY A 54 0.33 14.76 5.45
N LYS A 55 -0.11 15.50 6.47
CA LYS A 55 0.60 16.68 6.98
C LYS A 55 1.34 16.35 8.27
N GLY A 56 2.51 16.96 8.46
CA GLY A 56 3.24 16.87 9.73
C GLY A 56 2.43 17.48 10.87
N VAL A 57 2.35 16.77 11.98
CA VAL A 57 1.74 17.23 13.22
C VAL A 57 2.84 17.42 14.27
N TRP A 58 2.98 18.66 14.74
CA TRP A 58 4.00 19.05 15.71
C TRP A 58 3.34 19.30 17.07
N GLY A 59 3.93 18.73 18.13
CA GLY A 59 3.52 18.97 19.51
C GLY A 59 3.15 17.70 20.28
N SER A 60 2.99 17.87 21.59
CA SER A 60 2.67 16.80 22.56
C SER A 60 1.18 16.50 22.67
N LYS A 61 0.33 17.20 21.92
CA LYS A 61 -1.13 17.04 21.98
C LYS A 61 -1.60 16.33 20.73
N ALA A 62 -2.38 15.27 20.96
CA ALA A 62 -3.08 14.60 19.90
C ALA A 62 -3.99 15.59 19.14
N PRO A 63 -4.26 15.35 17.85
CA PRO A 63 -5.29 16.05 17.10
C PRO A 63 -6.59 16.14 17.91
N LYS A 64 -7.24 17.31 17.89
CA LYS A 64 -8.42 17.59 18.74
C LYS A 64 -9.62 16.68 18.45
N HIS A 65 -9.64 16.04 17.29
CA HIS A 65 -10.63 15.06 16.88
C HIS A 65 -9.88 13.84 16.40
N HIS A 66 -10.12 12.69 17.04
CA HIS A 66 -9.74 11.39 16.50
C HIS A 66 -10.95 10.82 15.79
N SER A 67 -10.77 10.39 14.54
CA SER A 67 -11.76 9.61 13.82
C SER A 67 -11.11 8.33 13.32
N ASP A 68 -11.89 7.26 13.16
CA ASP A 68 -11.41 5.97 12.60
C ASP A 68 -10.88 6.12 11.15
N ASN A 69 -11.14 7.28 10.55
CA ASN A 69 -10.66 7.72 9.25
C ASN A 69 -9.28 8.39 9.30
N GLU A 70 -8.57 8.41 10.43
CA GLU A 70 -7.21 8.94 10.49
C GLU A 70 -6.16 7.82 10.44
N LEU A 71 -5.08 8.04 9.70
CA LEU A 71 -3.85 7.25 9.80
C LEU A 71 -2.69 8.13 10.19
N PHE A 72 -1.76 7.56 10.96
CA PHE A 72 -0.55 8.23 11.39
C PHE A 72 0.68 7.55 10.82
N TRP A 73 1.67 8.36 10.49
CA TRP A 73 3.00 7.89 10.07
C TRP A 73 4.05 8.58 10.92
N VAL A 74 5.05 7.86 11.39
CA VAL A 74 6.26 8.50 11.93
C VAL A 74 7.22 8.70 10.78
N GLN A 75 7.51 9.94 10.42
CA GLN A 75 8.57 10.23 9.48
C GLN A 75 9.92 10.20 10.18
N CYS A 76 10.76 9.23 9.82
CA CYS A 76 12.12 9.09 10.34
C CYS A 76 13.14 9.99 9.63
N GLY A 77 12.84 10.52 8.45
CA GLY A 77 13.75 11.44 7.76
C GLY A 77 13.39 11.73 6.30
N LEU A 78 14.19 12.57 5.67
CA LEU A 78 14.22 12.80 4.23
C LEU A 78 15.66 12.55 3.76
N LEU A 79 15.84 11.59 2.86
CA LEU A 79 17.13 11.03 2.48
C LEU A 79 17.33 11.17 0.97
N ASN A 80 18.53 11.49 0.53
CA ASN A 80 18.86 11.53 -0.90
C ASN A 80 18.97 10.14 -1.56
N LYS A 81 18.97 9.07 -0.76
CA LYS A 81 19.05 7.67 -1.19
C LYS A 81 18.13 6.82 -0.30
N PRO A 82 17.56 5.72 -0.83
CA PRO A 82 16.76 4.83 -0.01
C PRO A 82 17.61 4.24 1.11
N LEU A 83 17.01 4.11 2.30
CA LEU A 83 17.69 3.51 3.44
C LEU A 83 17.89 2.01 3.16
N SER A 84 19.11 1.51 3.37
CA SER A 84 19.37 0.06 3.28
C SER A 84 18.82 -0.66 4.51
N LEU A 85 18.51 -1.94 4.36
CA LEU A 85 18.02 -2.76 5.48
C LEU A 85 19.00 -2.76 6.66
N SER A 86 20.30 -2.85 6.38
CA SER A 86 21.36 -2.79 7.40
C SER A 86 21.36 -1.49 8.22
N LYS A 87 21.08 -0.34 7.57
CA LYS A 87 21.00 0.96 8.24
C LYS A 87 19.68 1.17 8.98
N ALA A 88 18.64 0.42 8.60
CA ALA A 88 17.34 0.45 9.25
C ALA A 88 17.24 -0.48 10.47
N LYS A 89 18.15 -1.47 10.60
CA LYS A 89 18.15 -2.43 11.71
C LYS A 89 18.00 -1.78 13.10
N PRO A 90 18.70 -0.68 13.43
CA PRO A 90 18.52 -0.02 14.73
C PRO A 90 17.12 0.57 14.96
N LEU A 91 16.37 0.89 13.90
CA LEU A 91 14.98 1.34 14.00
C LEU A 91 14.06 0.16 14.33
N TYR A 92 14.25 -1.00 13.67
CA TYR A 92 13.43 -2.20 13.89
C TYR A 92 13.49 -2.71 15.33
N GLU A 93 14.58 -2.48 16.05
CA GLU A 93 14.71 -2.81 17.48
C GLU A 93 13.88 -1.89 18.39
N LYS A 94 13.24 -0.85 17.85
CA LYS A 94 12.58 0.24 18.60
C LYS A 94 11.12 0.44 18.24
N ILE A 95 10.63 -0.21 17.20
CA ILE A 95 9.31 0.04 16.61
C ILE A 95 8.48 -1.24 16.55
N SER A 96 7.17 -1.08 16.49
CA SER A 96 6.19 -2.17 16.43
C SER A 96 5.74 -2.50 15.00
N THR A 97 6.28 -1.80 14.00
CA THR A 97 5.84 -1.85 12.61
C THR A 97 7.02 -1.73 11.64
N ASN A 98 6.74 -1.51 10.35
CA ASN A 98 7.75 -1.46 9.29
C ASN A 98 8.27 -0.07 8.99
N VAL A 99 9.52 -0.01 8.51
CA VAL A 99 10.12 1.16 7.89
C VAL A 99 9.87 1.11 6.39
N TRP A 100 9.34 2.19 5.85
CA TRP A 100 8.98 2.36 4.45
C TRP A 100 9.77 3.51 3.84
N MET A 101 10.21 3.32 2.60
CA MET A 101 10.73 4.41 1.79
C MET A 101 9.62 4.95 0.89
N LYS A 102 9.54 6.26 0.70
CA LYS A 102 8.63 6.85 -0.30
C LYS A 102 9.41 7.82 -1.18
N PRO A 103 9.50 7.61 -2.50
CA PRO A 103 10.13 8.57 -3.39
C PRO A 103 9.30 9.86 -3.43
N GLU A 104 9.99 11.00 -3.41
CA GLU A 104 9.39 12.34 -3.45
C GLU A 104 10.40 13.36 -4.00
N GLY A 105 10.17 13.86 -5.22
CA GLY A 105 10.97 14.97 -5.77
C GLY A 105 12.47 14.67 -5.98
N GLY A 106 12.85 13.39 -6.11
CA GLY A 106 14.24 12.95 -6.23
C GLY A 106 14.86 12.48 -4.91
N ASP A 107 14.23 12.79 -3.78
CA ASP A 107 14.57 12.26 -2.46
C ASP A 107 13.68 11.09 -2.07
N TYR A 108 13.98 10.48 -0.94
CA TYR A 108 13.25 9.40 -0.32
C TYR A 108 12.87 9.77 1.10
N ARG A 109 11.56 9.80 1.37
CA ARG A 109 11.05 9.98 2.70
C ARG A 109 11.06 8.64 3.45
N CYS A 110 11.68 8.64 4.62
CA CYS A 110 11.67 7.50 5.54
C CYS A 110 10.42 7.60 6.41
N LEU A 111 9.58 6.57 6.42
CA LEU A 111 8.30 6.52 7.11
C LEU A 111 8.18 5.24 7.92
N ILE A 112 7.47 5.28 9.04
CA ILE A 112 7.21 4.14 9.91
C ILE A 112 5.72 4.14 10.21
N GLY A 113 5.05 3.00 10.02
CA GLY A 113 3.59 2.90 10.11
C GLY A 113 2.97 2.05 8.99
N PRO A 114 1.70 2.32 8.61
CA PRO A 114 0.80 3.29 9.22
C PRO A 114 0.30 2.82 10.59
N TYR A 115 0.00 3.76 11.49
CA TYR A 115 -0.66 3.52 12.76
C TYR A 115 -2.12 3.96 12.71
N SER A 116 -3.01 3.22 13.34
CA SER A 116 -4.43 3.58 13.51
C SER A 116 -4.64 4.63 14.60
N THR A 117 -3.75 4.71 15.59
CA THR A 117 -3.86 5.66 16.68
C THR A 117 -2.64 6.57 16.78
N PHE A 118 -2.85 7.81 17.25
CA PHE A 118 -1.75 8.73 17.53
C PHE A 118 -0.90 8.26 18.72
N SER A 119 -1.48 7.50 19.66
CA SER A 119 -0.77 6.98 20.82
C SER A 119 0.32 5.98 20.42
N ASP A 120 0.01 5.06 19.50
CA ASP A 120 0.98 4.06 19.02
C ASP A 120 2.10 4.73 18.24
N ALA A 121 1.74 5.65 17.33
CA ALA A 121 2.71 6.46 16.58
C ALA A 121 3.63 7.26 17.53
N ARG A 122 3.10 7.75 18.65
CA ARG A 122 3.87 8.51 19.64
C ARG A 122 4.81 7.62 20.47
N THR A 123 4.38 6.40 20.78
CA THR A 123 5.21 5.42 21.48
C THR A 123 6.44 5.08 20.66
N ASP A 124 6.24 4.71 19.39
CA ASP A 124 7.34 4.39 18.47
C ASP A 124 8.20 5.63 18.19
N LEU A 125 7.60 6.82 17.98
CA LEU A 125 8.35 8.07 17.81
C LEU A 125 9.33 8.32 18.97
N ALA A 126 8.89 8.10 20.21
CA ALA A 126 9.73 8.32 21.39
C ALA A 126 10.95 7.39 21.42
N GLN A 127 10.83 6.17 20.88
CA GLN A 127 11.94 5.23 20.78
C GLN A 127 12.83 5.52 19.57
N VAL A 128 12.23 5.86 18.42
CA VAL A 128 12.95 6.24 17.19
C VAL A 128 13.87 7.43 17.44
N ARG A 129 13.41 8.46 18.17
CA ARG A 129 14.23 9.63 18.51
C ARG A 129 15.44 9.33 19.39
N LYS A 130 15.48 8.16 20.07
CA LYS A 130 16.65 7.71 20.84
C LYS A 130 17.72 7.08 19.94
N VAL A 131 17.37 6.71 18.71
CA VAL A 131 18.34 6.20 17.73
C VAL A 131 19.13 7.38 17.17
N SER A 132 20.46 7.27 17.19
CA SER A 132 21.34 8.31 16.66
C SER A 132 21.00 8.63 15.20
N GLY A 133 20.89 9.91 14.88
CA GLY A 133 20.51 10.40 13.54
C GLY A 133 19.01 10.55 13.28
N TYR A 134 18.13 10.18 14.22
CA TYR A 134 16.67 10.23 14.06
C TYR A 134 15.96 11.19 15.04
N GLY A 135 16.70 12.10 15.67
CA GLY A 135 16.15 13.06 16.66
C GLY A 135 15.07 13.99 16.09
N GLU A 136 15.14 14.27 14.78
CA GLU A 136 14.18 15.12 14.07
C GLU A 136 12.93 14.37 13.58
N ALA A 137 12.78 13.08 13.90
CA ALA A 137 11.59 12.34 13.52
C ALA A 137 10.31 13.00 14.07
N PHE A 138 9.20 12.91 13.35
CA PHE A 138 7.92 13.50 13.75
C PHE A 138 6.73 12.72 13.17
N ILE A 139 5.54 12.93 13.73
CA ILE A 139 4.32 12.26 13.25
C ILE A 139 3.69 13.07 12.12
N ARG A 140 3.16 12.36 11.13
CA ARG A 140 2.27 12.88 10.10
C ARG A 140 0.91 12.23 10.24
N MET A 141 -0.13 12.93 9.80
CA MET A 141 -1.49 12.43 9.81
C MET A 141 -2.13 12.57 8.43
N VAL A 142 -2.79 11.49 8.01
CA VAL A 142 -3.62 11.36 6.82
C VAL A 142 -5.08 11.24 7.26
N ASP A 143 -5.96 12.02 6.64
CA ASP A 143 -7.40 11.84 6.76
C ASP A 143 -7.90 11.05 5.54
N LYS A 144 -8.27 9.79 5.76
CA LYS A 144 -8.75 8.83 4.74
C LYS A 144 -9.96 9.38 3.97
N SER A 145 -10.79 10.21 4.61
CA SER A 145 -11.99 10.78 3.99
C SER A 145 -11.66 11.89 2.98
N LYS A 146 -10.47 12.50 3.09
CA LYS A 146 -10.03 13.59 2.21
C LYS A 146 -9.13 13.14 1.07
N THR A 147 -8.71 11.87 1.06
CA THR A 147 -7.91 11.27 -0.02
C THR A 147 -8.70 10.94 -1.27
N SER A 148 -10.04 11.05 -1.25
CA SER A 148 -10.94 10.79 -2.39
C SER A 148 -11.16 11.97 -3.34
N SER A 149 -10.32 13.01 -3.30
CA SER A 149 -10.45 14.19 -4.18
C SER A 149 -9.33 14.26 -5.22
N SER A 150 -9.25 13.24 -6.10
CA SER A 150 -8.62 13.42 -7.42
C SER A 150 -9.70 13.86 -8.41
N GLN A 151 -10.08 15.14 -8.35
CA GLN A 151 -10.72 15.76 -9.50
C GLN A 151 -9.64 16.15 -10.52
N PRO A 152 -9.89 15.92 -11.83
CA PRO A 152 -8.95 16.29 -12.88
C PRO A 152 -8.83 17.82 -12.93
N VAL A 153 -7.62 18.34 -12.76
CA VAL A 153 -7.32 19.75 -13.03
C VAL A 153 -7.39 19.95 -14.54
N VAL A 154 -8.59 20.27 -15.02
CA VAL A 154 -8.78 20.85 -16.34
C VAL A 154 -8.18 22.25 -16.32
N THR A 155 -7.25 22.46 -17.25
CA THR A 155 -6.65 23.73 -17.64
C THR A 155 -7.69 24.85 -17.73
N LYS A 156 -7.47 25.92 -16.94
CA LYS A 156 -7.86 27.27 -17.35
C LYS A 156 -6.70 28.22 -17.16
N ALA A 157 -6.17 28.65 -18.29
CA ALA A 157 -5.27 29.78 -18.45
C ALA A 157 -5.99 31.12 -18.15
N MET A 158 -5.19 32.20 -18.12
CA MET A 158 -5.45 33.61 -17.80
C MET A 158 -5.33 33.94 -16.31
N LYS A 159 -4.55 34.95 -15.89
CA LYS A 159 -4.14 36.17 -16.60
C LYS A 159 -2.90 36.75 -15.92
N SER A 160 -1.86 36.98 -16.72
CA SER A 160 -0.76 37.88 -16.42
C SER A 160 -1.28 39.29 -16.17
N LYS A 161 -0.78 39.96 -15.12
CA LYS A 161 -1.02 41.37 -14.86
C LYS A 161 0.32 42.10 -15.02
N SER A 162 0.37 42.95 -16.05
CA SER A 162 1.49 43.82 -16.38
C SER A 162 1.34 45.18 -15.66
N ALA A 163 2.48 45.72 -15.21
CA ALA A 163 2.89 47.13 -15.06
C ALA A 163 2.04 48.06 -14.13
N GLU A 164 2.53 49.11 -13.46
CA GLU A 164 3.65 50.05 -13.75
C GLU A 164 3.95 50.96 -12.50
N PRO A 165 4.70 52.09 -12.56
CA PRO A 165 6.12 52.26 -12.20
C PRO A 165 6.38 53.22 -11.00
N LYS A 166 7.64 53.25 -10.51
CA LYS A 166 8.24 54.48 -9.96
C LYS A 166 9.70 54.64 -10.39
N ALA A 167 9.94 55.73 -11.12
CA ALA A 167 11.25 56.35 -11.39
C ALA A 167 11.76 57.09 -10.11
N VAL A 168 12.96 57.64 -9.91
CA VAL A 168 14.08 58.20 -10.70
C VAL A 168 15.28 58.18 -9.69
N LYS A 169 16.56 57.87 -10.03
CA LYS A 169 17.59 58.86 -10.44
C LYS A 169 18.91 58.18 -10.80
N HIS A 170 19.44 58.62 -11.94
CA HIS A 170 20.79 58.41 -12.46
C HIS A 170 21.86 59.10 -11.63
N GLN A 171 23.05 58.49 -11.53
CA GLN A 171 24.32 59.12 -11.91
C GLN A 171 25.26 58.06 -12.53
N ALA A 172 25.81 58.39 -13.71
CA ALA A 172 26.93 57.73 -14.40
C ALA A 172 28.23 58.53 -14.12
N PRO A 173 29.42 58.25 -14.71
CA PRO A 173 29.85 57.19 -15.63
C PRO A 173 31.13 56.47 -15.12
N VAL A 174 31.72 55.49 -15.82
CA VAL A 174 32.99 55.68 -16.57
C VAL A 174 33.29 54.44 -17.45
N LYS A 175 33.45 54.75 -18.75
CA LYS A 175 34.30 54.19 -19.81
C LYS A 175 34.17 52.74 -20.31
N ALA A 176 34.01 52.72 -21.64
CA ALA A 176 34.01 51.61 -22.58
C ALA A 176 35.38 50.92 -22.76
N LYS A 177 35.33 49.65 -23.17
CA LYS A 177 36.15 49.10 -24.27
C LYS A 177 35.44 47.91 -24.91
N ALA A 178 35.43 47.92 -26.24
CA ALA A 178 34.79 46.96 -27.12
C ALA A 178 35.78 45.89 -27.65
N ALA A 179 35.19 44.86 -28.26
CA ALA A 179 35.77 43.81 -29.12
C ALA A 179 36.47 42.65 -28.38
N ALA A 180 36.32 41.37 -28.73
CA ALA A 180 35.81 40.76 -29.97
C ALA A 180 35.22 39.35 -29.73
N LYS A 181 34.22 39.00 -30.54
CA LYS A 181 33.74 37.65 -30.83
C LYS A 181 34.68 36.99 -31.86
N PRO A 182 34.92 35.68 -31.81
CA PRO A 182 34.63 34.87 -32.99
C PRO A 182 33.73 33.66 -32.69
N GLU A 183 32.91 33.35 -33.68
CA GLU A 183 31.96 32.23 -33.79
C GLU A 183 32.67 30.94 -34.31
N PRO A 184 31.99 29.80 -34.54
CA PRO A 184 32.39 28.50 -34.02
C PRO A 184 32.85 27.56 -35.14
N LYS A 185 33.57 26.48 -34.81
CA LYS A 185 33.60 25.28 -35.67
C LYS A 185 33.59 23.98 -34.85
N PRO A 186 33.00 22.91 -35.41
CA PRO A 186 32.39 21.81 -34.68
C PRO A 186 33.35 20.62 -34.54
N ILE A 187 33.26 19.91 -33.41
CA ILE A 187 33.76 18.54 -33.30
C ILE A 187 32.60 17.65 -32.90
N ALA A 188 32.25 16.77 -33.82
CA ALA A 188 31.27 15.71 -33.67
C ALA A 188 31.87 14.49 -32.96
N ALA A 189 30.97 13.65 -32.43
CA ALA A 189 31.17 12.30 -31.89
C ALA A 189 31.93 12.29 -30.55
N VAL A 190 31.47 11.68 -29.46
CA VAL A 190 30.84 10.37 -29.20
C VAL A 190 30.16 10.58 -27.81
N GLN A 191 28.93 10.21 -27.47
CA GLN A 191 28.42 8.86 -27.23
C GLN A 191 26.91 8.93 -27.01
N LYS A 192 26.24 8.04 -27.74
CA LYS A 192 24.83 7.72 -27.68
C LYS A 192 24.70 6.63 -26.60
N ALA A 193 24.26 6.98 -25.39
CA ALA A 193 23.88 6.02 -24.35
C ALA A 193 23.03 6.71 -23.27
N ALA A 194 21.81 7.10 -23.63
CA ALA A 194 20.76 7.41 -22.66
C ALA A 194 19.41 7.05 -23.30
N VAL A 195 19.25 5.76 -23.59
CA VAL A 195 17.94 5.19 -23.90
C VAL A 195 17.53 4.39 -22.67
N ALA A 196 16.36 4.78 -22.13
CA ALA A 196 15.44 3.97 -21.36
C ALA A 196 16.05 2.89 -20.43
N SER A 197 15.98 3.14 -19.13
CA SER A 197 15.73 2.04 -18.18
C SER A 197 14.74 2.49 -17.11
N ALA A 198 13.52 2.79 -17.58
CA ALA A 198 12.31 2.46 -16.85
C ALA A 198 11.94 1.03 -17.31
N ALA A 199 12.58 0.03 -16.70
CA ALA A 199 12.32 -1.38 -17.00
C ALA A 199 11.56 -2.01 -15.84
N ALA A 200 10.26 -2.19 -16.10
CA ALA A 200 9.35 -3.24 -15.65
C ALA A 200 9.54 -3.80 -14.23
N ILE A 201 8.59 -3.42 -13.37
CA ILE A 201 8.03 -4.30 -12.34
C ILE A 201 7.46 -5.51 -13.11
N GLN A 202 8.18 -6.62 -13.13
CA GLN A 202 7.64 -7.87 -13.63
C GLN A 202 6.86 -8.51 -12.49
N ALA A 203 5.55 -8.29 -12.51
CA ALA A 203 4.60 -9.37 -12.23
C ALA A 203 4.95 -10.55 -13.14
N PHE A 204 4.58 -11.77 -12.74
CA PHE A 204 4.81 -12.97 -13.56
C PHE A 204 4.49 -12.69 -15.03
N PRO A 205 5.32 -13.15 -15.98
CA PRO A 205 5.03 -12.95 -17.38
C PRO A 205 3.64 -13.52 -17.68
N SER A 206 2.70 -12.61 -17.96
CA SER A 206 1.39 -12.92 -18.49
C SER A 206 1.59 -13.27 -19.96
N HIS A 207 2.04 -14.50 -20.23
CA HIS A 207 1.99 -15.07 -21.56
C HIS A 207 1.17 -16.35 -21.53
N GLY A 208 0.08 -16.30 -22.30
CA GLY A 208 -0.87 -17.38 -22.44
C GLY A 208 -0.32 -18.61 -23.16
N ALA A 209 -1.16 -19.64 -23.12
CA ALA A 209 -1.15 -20.84 -23.95
C ALA A 209 0.11 -21.73 -23.86
N ASN A 210 -0.03 -22.78 -23.04
CA ASN A 210 0.70 -24.05 -23.08
C ASN A 210 2.23 -24.03 -23.00
N SER A 211 2.72 -24.26 -21.78
CA SER A 211 3.60 -25.41 -21.49
C SER A 211 3.67 -25.60 -19.98
N ASP A 212 3.66 -26.86 -19.53
CA ASP A 212 3.87 -27.29 -18.13
C ASP A 212 5.01 -26.53 -17.44
N ASN A 213 4.71 -25.41 -16.79
CA ASN A 213 5.56 -24.84 -15.76
C ASN A 213 5.01 -25.38 -14.44
N ASP A 214 5.47 -26.55 -14.05
CA ASP A 214 5.22 -27.09 -12.71
C ASP A 214 5.77 -26.06 -11.71
N LEU A 215 4.88 -25.38 -11.00
CA LEU A 215 5.33 -24.41 -10.00
C LEU A 215 5.75 -25.27 -8.83
N ASP A 216 7.04 -25.30 -8.52
CA ASP A 216 7.54 -26.02 -7.35
C ASP A 216 7.07 -25.27 -6.10
N ILE A 217 6.07 -25.84 -5.42
CA ILE A 217 5.36 -25.21 -4.29
C ILE A 217 5.64 -26.01 -3.02
N GLU A 218 6.29 -25.36 -2.05
CA GLU A 218 6.51 -25.88 -0.71
C GLU A 218 5.42 -25.36 0.25
N MET A 219 4.73 -26.25 0.97
CA MET A 219 3.76 -25.85 1.99
C MET A 219 4.47 -25.60 3.33
N ARG A 220 4.74 -24.34 3.65
CA ARG A 220 5.57 -23.98 4.82
C ARG A 220 4.83 -23.93 6.14
N MET A 221 3.58 -23.50 6.12
CA MET A 221 2.72 -23.46 7.31
C MET A 221 1.37 -24.07 6.97
N THR A 222 0.81 -24.82 7.91
CA THR A 222 -0.54 -25.37 7.78
C THR A 222 -1.25 -25.38 9.12
N ALA A 223 -2.56 -25.13 9.13
CA ALA A 223 -3.39 -25.29 10.32
C ALA A 223 -4.82 -25.68 9.94
N SER A 224 -5.55 -26.25 10.90
CA SER A 224 -6.99 -26.50 10.77
C SER A 224 -7.73 -25.67 11.82
N VAL A 225 -8.62 -24.78 11.37
CA VAL A 225 -9.39 -23.89 12.25
C VAL A 225 -10.84 -23.85 11.78
N ALA A 226 -11.77 -24.06 12.71
CA ALA A 226 -13.22 -24.03 12.45
C ALA A 226 -13.67 -24.91 11.25
N GLY A 227 -13.03 -26.08 11.06
CA GLY A 227 -13.36 -27.01 9.99
C GLY A 227 -12.73 -26.69 8.63
N SER A 228 -11.99 -25.58 8.49
CA SER A 228 -11.22 -25.25 7.29
C SER A 228 -9.73 -25.54 7.48
N LYS A 229 -9.07 -26.00 6.41
CA LYS A 229 -7.63 -26.20 6.35
C LYS A 229 -6.98 -24.98 5.70
N TYR A 230 -6.02 -24.39 6.38
CA TYR A 230 -5.25 -23.23 5.93
C TYR A 230 -3.84 -23.65 5.60
N ALA A 231 -3.25 -23.02 4.60
CA ALA A 231 -1.87 -23.27 4.26
C ALA A 231 -1.19 -22.05 3.63
N ILE A 232 0.10 -21.85 3.93
CA ILE A 232 0.94 -20.81 3.35
C ILE A 232 1.90 -21.49 2.35
N PRO A 233 1.65 -21.36 1.03
CA PRO A 233 2.56 -21.86 0.02
C PRO A 233 3.79 -20.96 -0.12
N TYR A 234 4.91 -21.56 -0.53
CA TYR A 234 6.12 -20.86 -0.93
C TYR A 234 6.60 -21.39 -2.28
N LEU A 235 6.90 -20.49 -3.22
CA LEU A 235 7.39 -20.86 -4.54
C LEU A 235 8.91 -21.05 -4.51
N LEU A 236 9.36 -22.27 -4.83
CA LEU A 236 10.75 -22.64 -5.01
C LEU A 236 11.16 -22.28 -6.45
N GLY A 237 11.55 -21.02 -6.66
CA GLY A 237 12.04 -20.54 -7.95
C GLY A 237 12.79 -19.23 -7.79
N ASP A 238 13.84 -19.04 -8.61
CA ASP A 238 14.80 -17.94 -8.45
C ASP A 238 14.25 -16.57 -8.87
N GLU A 239 13.08 -16.53 -9.53
CA GLU A 239 12.48 -15.29 -10.07
C GLU A 239 11.39 -14.69 -9.17
N GLN A 240 10.98 -15.39 -8.11
CA GLN A 240 9.88 -14.94 -7.27
C GLN A 240 10.31 -13.88 -6.24
N GLN A 241 9.56 -12.79 -6.16
CA GLN A 241 9.71 -11.79 -5.10
C GLN A 241 9.38 -12.39 -3.73
N PHE A 242 10.22 -12.15 -2.72
CA PHE A 242 10.01 -12.62 -1.36
C PHE A 242 10.46 -11.58 -0.32
N TYR A 243 10.04 -11.77 0.92
CA TYR A 243 10.62 -11.05 2.06
C TYR A 243 10.98 -12.01 3.19
N MET A 244 11.84 -11.57 4.11
CA MET A 244 12.27 -12.37 5.25
C MET A 244 11.46 -12.00 6.49
N GLU A 245 10.91 -13.00 7.18
CA GLU A 245 10.31 -12.86 8.49
C GLU A 245 10.68 -14.07 9.34
N GLN A 246 11.16 -13.83 10.57
CA GLN A 246 11.62 -14.88 11.50
C GLN A 246 12.66 -15.83 10.89
N GLY A 247 13.55 -15.30 10.06
CA GLY A 247 14.63 -16.07 9.42
C GLY A 247 14.18 -16.96 8.26
N LYS A 248 12.92 -16.88 7.81
CA LYS A 248 12.42 -17.62 6.65
C LYS A 248 11.98 -16.67 5.52
N PRO A 249 12.17 -17.05 4.25
CA PRO A 249 11.61 -16.29 3.14
C PRO A 249 10.12 -16.58 2.97
N TRP A 250 9.36 -15.59 2.51
CA TRP A 250 7.93 -15.69 2.27
C TRP A 250 7.59 -15.06 0.93
N SER A 251 6.88 -15.80 0.08
CA SER A 251 6.53 -15.36 -1.28
C SER A 251 5.64 -14.13 -1.22
N ARG A 252 5.95 -13.14 -2.07
CA ARG A 252 5.16 -11.92 -2.26
C ARG A 252 4.54 -11.90 -3.65
N LEU A 253 3.26 -12.18 -3.72
CA LEU A 253 2.54 -12.36 -4.97
C LEU A 253 1.56 -11.20 -5.18
N ASP A 254 1.34 -10.82 -6.44
CA ASP A 254 0.15 -10.06 -6.82
C ASP A 254 -1.09 -10.97 -6.72
N TYR A 255 -2.27 -10.38 -6.87
CA TYR A 255 -3.52 -11.09 -6.66
C TYR A 255 -3.72 -12.23 -7.66
N ASP A 256 -3.49 -11.97 -8.95
CA ASP A 256 -3.74 -12.95 -10.02
C ASP A 256 -2.80 -14.16 -9.85
N SER A 257 -1.56 -13.92 -9.43
CA SER A 257 -0.60 -14.98 -9.12
C SER A 257 -0.95 -15.72 -7.83
N ALA A 258 -1.48 -15.02 -6.83
CA ALA A 258 -1.94 -15.63 -5.59
C ALA A 258 -3.12 -16.58 -5.82
N GLU A 259 -4.10 -16.19 -6.65
CA GLU A 259 -5.20 -17.05 -7.07
C GLU A 259 -4.66 -18.30 -7.79
N LEU A 260 -3.79 -18.11 -8.79
CA LEU A 260 -3.20 -19.21 -9.54
C LEU A 260 -2.46 -20.21 -8.64
N VAL A 261 -1.69 -19.72 -7.65
CA VAL A 261 -0.97 -20.58 -6.70
C VAL A 261 -1.94 -21.36 -5.82
N CYS A 262 -2.99 -20.74 -5.30
CA CYS A 262 -3.99 -21.44 -4.50
C CYS A 262 -4.75 -22.48 -5.32
N ASP A 263 -5.13 -22.15 -6.55
CA ASP A 263 -5.81 -23.06 -7.47
C ASP A 263 -4.95 -24.29 -7.79
N LYS A 264 -3.65 -24.10 -8.02
CA LYS A 264 -2.71 -25.21 -8.28
C LYS A 264 -2.63 -26.22 -7.14
N ILE A 265 -2.82 -25.79 -5.90
CA ILE A 265 -2.84 -26.69 -4.73
C ILE A 265 -4.26 -27.14 -4.35
N ASN A 266 -5.25 -26.95 -5.22
CA ASN A 266 -6.66 -27.27 -5.01
C ASN A 266 -7.26 -26.62 -3.75
N MET A 267 -6.91 -25.36 -3.52
CA MET A 267 -7.40 -24.48 -2.46
C MET A 267 -7.81 -23.13 -3.06
N THR A 268 -8.38 -22.23 -2.26
CA THR A 268 -8.76 -20.89 -2.74
C THR A 268 -8.22 -19.80 -1.82
N LEU A 269 -8.23 -18.53 -2.24
CA LEU A 269 -7.99 -17.42 -1.33
C LEU A 269 -9.09 -17.33 -0.25
N LEU A 270 -8.71 -16.80 0.92
CA LEU A 270 -9.58 -16.75 2.09
C LEU A 270 -10.68 -15.69 1.94
N SER A 271 -11.89 -16.01 2.42
CA SER A 271 -12.88 -14.99 2.72
C SER A 271 -12.52 -14.22 3.99
N GLU A 272 -13.09 -13.02 4.13
CA GLU A 272 -12.98 -12.20 5.34
C GLU A 272 -13.47 -12.92 6.60
N LYS A 273 -14.55 -13.71 6.51
CA LYS A 273 -15.06 -14.50 7.64
C LYS A 273 -14.05 -15.55 8.09
N GLN A 274 -13.42 -16.26 7.14
CA GLN A 274 -12.37 -17.24 7.45
C GLN A 274 -11.14 -16.57 8.07
N TRP A 275 -10.76 -15.40 7.57
CA TRP A 275 -9.68 -14.60 8.15
C TRP A 275 -9.94 -14.23 9.61
N GLN A 276 -11.13 -13.71 9.94
CA GLN A 276 -11.48 -13.36 11.33
C GLN A 276 -11.49 -14.59 12.24
N ASN A 277 -11.99 -15.74 11.77
CA ASN A 277 -11.94 -16.99 12.51
C ASN A 277 -10.49 -17.45 12.77
N LEU A 278 -9.61 -17.30 11.79
CA LEU A 278 -8.19 -17.64 11.91
C LEU A 278 -7.49 -16.75 12.94
N LEU A 279 -7.69 -15.42 12.87
CA LEU A 279 -7.16 -14.48 13.86
C LEU A 279 -7.67 -14.79 15.28
N GLY A 280 -8.98 -15.05 15.42
CA GLY A 280 -9.60 -15.40 16.70
C GLY A 280 -9.06 -16.69 17.33
N SER A 281 -8.54 -17.61 16.53
CA SER A 281 -7.91 -18.85 17.02
C SER A 281 -6.51 -18.67 17.60
N LYS A 282 -5.88 -17.51 17.36
CA LYS A 282 -4.48 -17.19 17.71
C LYS A 282 -3.44 -18.16 17.15
N VAL A 283 -3.79 -19.01 16.17
CA VAL A 283 -2.85 -19.99 15.61
C VAL A 283 -1.64 -19.33 14.95
N MET A 284 -1.85 -18.17 14.32
CA MET A 284 -0.79 -17.40 13.67
C MET A 284 0.27 -16.90 14.66
N GLU A 285 -0.17 -16.39 15.82
CA GLU A 285 0.72 -15.96 16.90
C GLU A 285 1.44 -17.16 17.50
N ASN A 286 0.70 -18.22 17.85
CA ASN A 286 1.22 -19.39 18.55
C ASN A 286 2.21 -20.20 17.72
N GLN A 287 2.07 -20.19 16.39
CA GLN A 287 2.92 -20.93 15.47
C GLN A 287 3.91 -20.04 14.72
N ASN A 288 4.03 -18.76 15.10
CA ASN A 288 4.92 -17.80 14.47
C ASN A 288 4.72 -17.75 12.93
N TRP A 289 3.49 -17.50 12.48
CA TRP A 289 3.22 -17.25 11.08
C TRP A 289 3.75 -15.86 10.69
N PRO A 290 4.00 -15.60 9.39
CA PRO A 290 4.36 -14.26 8.96
C PRO A 290 3.17 -13.31 9.18
N MET A 291 3.37 -12.24 9.92
CA MET A 291 2.31 -11.31 10.30
C MET A 291 2.65 -9.85 9.97
N HIS A 292 3.86 -9.57 9.48
CA HIS A 292 4.29 -8.21 9.12
C HIS A 292 3.64 -7.66 7.86
N LEU A 293 3.38 -8.52 6.86
CA LEU A 293 2.68 -8.13 5.64
C LEU A 293 1.26 -8.69 5.62
N PRO A 294 0.30 -7.94 5.06
CA PRO A 294 -1.06 -8.43 4.83
C PRO A 294 -1.07 -9.64 3.91
N TYR A 295 -2.15 -10.40 3.97
CA TYR A 295 -2.43 -11.52 3.08
C TYR A 295 -3.43 -11.14 2.00
N TRP A 296 -3.34 -11.78 0.84
CA TRP A 296 -4.44 -11.76 -0.12
C TRP A 296 -5.64 -12.57 0.41
N GLY A 297 -6.80 -11.92 0.41
CA GLY A 297 -8.11 -12.55 0.53
C GLY A 297 -8.87 -12.45 -0.79
N ALA A 298 -9.94 -13.23 -0.90
CA ALA A 298 -10.84 -13.22 -2.05
C ALA A 298 -11.30 -11.79 -2.40
N ASP A 299 -11.61 -11.57 -3.67
CA ASP A 299 -12.10 -10.30 -4.22
C ASP A 299 -11.07 -9.15 -4.09
N LYS A 300 -9.78 -9.44 -4.22
CA LYS A 300 -8.68 -8.45 -4.09
C LYS A 300 -8.66 -7.72 -2.75
N LYS A 301 -9.04 -8.40 -1.68
CA LYS A 301 -8.98 -7.87 -0.32
C LYS A 301 -7.60 -8.08 0.29
N GLY A 302 -7.06 -7.06 0.93
CA GLY A 302 -5.90 -7.16 1.83
C GLY A 302 -6.38 -7.49 3.25
N LEU A 303 -5.92 -8.61 3.77
CA LEU A 303 -6.25 -9.16 5.09
C LEU A 303 -5.12 -8.84 6.07
N PHE A 304 -5.36 -7.92 7.01
CA PHE A 304 -4.36 -7.45 7.97
C PHE A 304 -4.48 -8.21 9.29
N THR A 305 -3.35 -8.48 9.92
CA THR A 305 -3.25 -9.25 11.19
C THR A 305 -3.80 -8.51 12.41
N ASN A 306 -4.01 -7.19 12.29
CA ASN A 306 -4.77 -6.40 13.27
C ASN A 306 -6.30 -6.53 13.12
N GLY A 307 -6.78 -7.39 12.21
CA GLY A 307 -8.20 -7.61 11.96
C GLY A 307 -8.80 -6.71 10.88
N ASN A 308 -8.08 -5.69 10.40
CA ASN A 308 -8.58 -4.83 9.32
C ASN A 308 -8.61 -5.56 7.97
N VAL A 309 -9.56 -5.18 7.13
CA VAL A 309 -9.68 -5.67 5.76
C VAL A 309 -9.91 -4.47 4.84
N ASN A 310 -9.10 -4.37 3.78
CA ASN A 310 -9.19 -3.27 2.82
C ASN A 310 -9.28 -3.80 1.39
N GLN A 311 -10.06 -3.14 0.54
CA GLN A 311 -10.02 -3.40 -0.90
C GLN A 311 -8.69 -2.90 -1.48
N LEU A 312 -8.07 -3.68 -2.38
CA LEU A 312 -6.82 -3.33 -3.06
C LEU A 312 -6.96 -3.47 -4.59
N LYS A 313 -5.98 -2.94 -5.34
CA LYS A 313 -5.98 -2.97 -6.82
C LYS A 313 -5.59 -4.32 -7.41
N GLY A 314 -4.95 -5.18 -6.62
CA GLY A 314 -4.45 -6.49 -7.05
C GLY A 314 -2.98 -6.51 -7.45
N SER A 315 -2.38 -5.35 -7.79
CA SER A 315 -0.95 -5.26 -8.18
C SER A 315 0.03 -5.22 -7.00
N SER A 316 -0.46 -5.09 -5.77
CA SER A 316 0.39 -5.07 -4.57
C SER A 316 0.98 -6.46 -4.32
N LEU A 317 2.23 -6.55 -3.87
CA LEU A 317 2.83 -7.86 -3.57
C LEU A 317 2.62 -8.23 -2.09
N LEU A 318 1.73 -9.17 -1.81
CA LEU A 318 1.32 -9.55 -0.45
C LEU A 318 1.64 -11.01 -0.14
N ASN A 319 1.48 -11.38 1.14
CA ASN A 319 1.50 -12.79 1.52
C ASN A 319 0.35 -13.55 0.87
N VAL A 320 0.55 -14.85 0.67
CA VAL A 320 -0.48 -15.75 0.17
C VAL A 320 -0.78 -16.80 1.21
N MET A 321 -2.08 -17.00 1.43
CA MET A 321 -2.59 -18.09 2.23
C MET A 321 -3.80 -18.64 1.49
N CYS A 322 -3.88 -19.96 1.46
CA CYS A 322 -4.95 -20.67 0.79
C CYS A 322 -5.77 -21.43 1.82
N VAL A 323 -7.06 -21.61 1.52
CA VAL A 323 -8.02 -22.30 2.38
C VAL A 323 -8.80 -23.36 1.61
N LYS A 324 -9.17 -24.44 2.30
CA LYS A 324 -10.05 -25.51 1.83
C LYS A 324 -11.04 -25.92 2.91
#